data_AF-A0A2A7AVD0-F1
#
_entry.id   AF-A0A2A7AVD0-F1
#
_cell.length_a   1.000
_cell.length_b   1.000
_cell.length_c   1.000
_cell.angle_alpha   90.00
_cell.angle_beta   90.00
_cell.angle_gamma   90.00
#
_symmetry.space_group_name_H-M   'P 1'
#
loop_
_entity.id
_entity.type
_entity.pdbx_description
1 polymer ?
#
loop_
_entity_poly.entity_id
_entity_poly.type
_entity_poly.pdbx_seq_one_letter_code
_entity_poly.pdbx_strand_id
1 'polypeptide(L)'
;MAYNEEKLARLKHLKQLAQKAKADSDAVAARVKALEDVGAQANVLETIKVNGVVQDIKDKAVDIKVSGYTVEKSEKSSDYAAVYQLMKDGVAVGAAINIPKDMVVKSGSVVTNPTGQPKGTYIKLVLANATNDTLYIDVGGLIEYVTSGSAAGDMVVIAIDEQTHKVTASITDGAITKAKLETEVQTALNKAHEHANKALLDTYDQTNADIKDAVSKKHSHANAAELDKIATGDKAKWDATSTKVEGIAEGATKVEASATEGNIKINGVETAVVTIATDAEVTEMLTEVFGATA
;
A
#
# COMPACT_ATOMS: atom_id res chain seq x y z
N MET A 1 61.91 -145.90 -0.51
CA MET A 1 62.05 -144.83 -1.51
C MET A 1 62.04 -143.50 -0.76
N ALA A 2 63.17 -142.80 -0.67
CA ALA A 2 63.21 -141.49 -0.02
C ALA A 2 62.54 -140.46 -0.94
N TYR A 3 61.49 -139.78 -0.47
CA TYR A 3 60.86 -138.70 -1.22
C TYR A 3 61.83 -137.51 -1.33
N ASN A 4 61.91 -136.87 -2.51
CA ASN A 4 62.72 -135.67 -2.72
C ASN A 4 62.18 -134.52 -1.84
N GLU A 5 62.96 -134.12 -0.84
CA GLU A 5 62.56 -133.16 0.20
C GLU A 5 62.15 -131.79 -0.36
N GLU A 6 62.80 -131.34 -1.44
CA GLU A 6 62.51 -130.05 -2.09
C GLU A 6 61.12 -130.07 -2.76
N LYS A 7 60.76 -131.18 -3.41
CA LYS A 7 59.42 -131.37 -3.99
C LYS A 7 58.34 -131.43 -2.91
N LEU A 8 58.62 -132.06 -1.78
CA LEU A 8 57.70 -132.12 -0.64
C LEU A 8 57.48 -130.73 -0.01
N ALA A 9 58.53 -129.92 0.10
CA ALA A 9 58.44 -128.53 0.57
C ALA A 9 57.61 -127.65 -0.37
N ARG A 10 57.84 -127.71 -1.68
CA ARG A 10 57.02 -126.98 -2.67
C ARG A 10 55.56 -127.41 -2.64
N LEU A 11 55.27 -128.70 -2.48
CA LEU A 11 53.90 -129.20 -2.36
C LEU A 11 53.21 -128.68 -1.08
N LYS A 12 53.94 -128.60 0.04
CA LYS A 12 53.42 -127.98 1.28
C LYS A 12 53.11 -126.50 1.08
N HIS A 13 53.98 -125.73 0.44
CA HIS A 13 53.73 -124.33 0.13
C HIS A 13 52.53 -124.14 -0.80
N LEU A 14 52.40 -124.98 -1.84
CA LEU A 14 51.25 -124.92 -2.74
C LEU A 14 49.94 -125.22 -2.01
N LYS A 15 49.95 -126.19 -1.08
CA LYS A 15 48.80 -126.49 -0.22
C LYS A 15 48.45 -125.30 0.68
N GLN A 16 49.44 -124.66 1.32
CA GLN A 16 49.22 -123.47 2.13
C GLN A 16 48.67 -122.30 1.31
N LEU A 17 49.18 -122.09 0.09
CA LEU A 17 48.70 -121.05 -0.82
C LEU A 17 47.25 -121.32 -1.24
N ALA A 18 46.91 -122.57 -1.58
CA ALA A 18 45.55 -122.96 -1.92
C ALA A 18 44.58 -122.78 -0.74
N GLN A 19 45.01 -123.13 0.48
CA GLN A 19 44.22 -122.91 1.69
C GLN A 19 44.00 -121.42 1.96
N LYS A 20 45.03 -120.59 1.80
CA LYS A 20 44.92 -119.14 1.97
C LYS A 20 44.00 -118.52 0.91
N ALA A 21 44.19 -118.88 -0.36
CA ALA A 21 43.33 -118.40 -1.45
C ALA A 21 41.86 -118.79 -1.24
N LYS A 22 41.61 -120.00 -0.71
CA LYS A 22 40.26 -120.41 -0.34
C LYS A 22 39.71 -119.58 0.83
N ALA A 23 40.49 -119.37 1.89
CA ALA A 23 40.06 -118.55 3.02
C ALA A 23 39.75 -117.10 2.60
N ASP A 24 40.60 -116.50 1.76
CA ASP A 24 40.39 -115.14 1.23
C ASP A 24 39.13 -115.09 0.34
N SER A 25 38.93 -116.09 -0.52
CA SER A 25 37.73 -116.20 -1.35
C SER A 25 36.46 -116.37 -0.51
N ASP A 26 36.50 -117.20 0.53
CA ASP A 26 35.37 -117.43 1.43
C ASP A 26 35.06 -116.16 2.25
N ALA A 27 36.09 -115.40 2.66
CA ALA A 27 35.94 -114.12 3.36
C ALA A 27 35.35 -113.01 2.45
N VAL A 28 35.78 -112.93 1.19
CA VAL A 28 35.18 -112.01 0.21
C VAL A 28 33.73 -112.39 -0.06
N ALA A 29 33.43 -113.68 -0.25
CA ALA A 29 32.06 -114.15 -0.44
C ALA A 29 31.17 -113.80 0.76
N ALA A 30 31.67 -113.95 1.99
CA ALA A 30 30.94 -113.54 3.18
C ALA A 30 30.68 -112.02 3.23
N ARG A 31 31.67 -111.19 2.85
CA ARG A 31 31.51 -109.72 2.78
C ARG A 31 30.52 -109.30 1.70
N VAL A 32 30.58 -109.92 0.52
CA VAL A 32 29.64 -109.66 -0.57
C VAL A 32 28.23 -110.03 -0.14
N LYS A 33 28.04 -111.21 0.48
CA LYS A 33 26.75 -111.63 1.00
C LYS A 33 26.23 -110.71 2.10
N ALA A 34 27.08 -110.30 3.04
CA ALA A 34 26.68 -109.34 4.07
C ALA A 34 26.27 -107.98 3.49
N LEU A 35 26.91 -107.53 2.40
CA LEU A 35 26.51 -106.33 1.66
C LEU A 35 25.16 -106.53 0.94
N GLU A 36 24.96 -107.68 0.29
CA GLU A 36 23.69 -108.03 -0.36
C GLU A 36 22.54 -108.10 0.65
N ASP A 37 22.75 -108.71 1.82
CA ASP A 37 21.75 -108.86 2.88
C ASP A 37 21.33 -107.51 3.50
N VAL A 38 22.23 -106.51 3.55
CA VAL A 38 21.89 -105.13 3.97
C VAL A 38 21.39 -104.24 2.81
N GLY A 39 21.17 -104.83 1.63
CA GLY A 39 20.58 -104.14 0.48
C GLY A 39 21.57 -103.29 -0.32
N ALA A 40 22.87 -103.61 -0.28
CA ALA A 40 23.85 -102.97 -1.15
C ALA A 40 23.58 -103.34 -2.62
N GLN A 41 22.85 -102.47 -3.29
CA GLN A 41 22.65 -102.48 -4.74
C GLN A 41 23.67 -101.53 -5.40
N ALA A 42 23.76 -101.56 -6.73
CA ALA A 42 24.37 -100.45 -7.47
C ALA A 42 23.67 -99.15 -7.04
N ASN A 43 24.40 -98.02 -6.92
CA ASN A 43 23.84 -96.71 -6.54
C ASN A 43 22.79 -96.25 -7.58
N VAL A 44 21.57 -96.75 -7.44
CA VAL A 44 20.41 -96.59 -8.32
C VAL A 44 19.30 -96.04 -7.44
N LEU A 45 18.80 -94.87 -7.78
CA LEU A 45 17.57 -94.36 -7.19
C LEU A 45 16.42 -95.14 -7.85
N GLU A 46 15.72 -95.98 -7.08
CA GLU A 46 14.65 -96.82 -7.64
C GLU A 46 13.35 -96.04 -7.83
N THR A 47 12.97 -95.19 -6.85
CA THR A 47 11.80 -94.32 -6.95
C THR A 47 11.98 -93.02 -6.18
N ILE A 48 11.44 -91.93 -6.71
CA ILE A 48 11.23 -90.67 -5.99
C ILE A 48 9.80 -90.21 -6.24
N LYS A 49 9.17 -89.62 -5.23
CA LYS A 49 7.86 -88.98 -5.38
C LYS A 49 7.94 -87.52 -4.95
N VAL A 50 7.39 -86.63 -5.76
CA VAL A 50 7.19 -85.21 -5.43
C VAL A 50 5.69 -84.96 -5.45
N ASN A 51 5.15 -84.46 -4.32
CA ASN A 51 3.70 -84.27 -4.12
C ASN A 51 2.85 -85.50 -4.49
N GLY A 52 3.35 -86.70 -4.18
CA GLY A 52 2.65 -87.97 -4.44
C GLY A 52 2.83 -88.55 -5.85
N VAL A 53 3.45 -87.82 -6.77
CA VAL A 53 3.69 -88.26 -8.16
C VAL A 53 5.10 -88.81 -8.32
N VAL A 54 5.21 -90.02 -8.86
CA VAL A 54 6.50 -90.66 -9.18
C VAL A 54 7.22 -89.83 -10.25
N GLN A 55 8.50 -89.52 -10.03
CA GLN A 55 9.33 -88.81 -10.99
C GLN A 55 10.19 -89.78 -11.80
N ASP A 56 10.49 -89.40 -13.04
CA ASP A 56 11.44 -90.12 -13.87
C ASP A 56 12.86 -89.94 -13.35
N ILE A 57 13.58 -91.06 -13.24
CA ILE A 57 14.98 -91.10 -12.84
C ILE A 57 15.79 -91.45 -14.08
N LYS A 58 16.67 -90.54 -14.52
CA LYS A 58 17.57 -90.74 -15.66
C LYS A 58 18.99 -90.36 -15.23
N ASP A 59 19.97 -91.20 -15.57
CA ASP A 59 21.38 -90.97 -15.27
C ASP A 59 21.68 -90.60 -13.80
N LYS A 60 20.93 -91.22 -12.87
CA LYS A 60 21.02 -90.98 -11.41
C LYS A 60 20.62 -89.57 -10.97
N ALA A 61 19.92 -88.81 -11.80
CA ALA A 61 19.35 -87.51 -11.48
C ALA A 61 17.82 -87.51 -11.61
N VAL A 62 17.20 -86.56 -10.95
CA VAL A 62 15.78 -86.25 -11.08
C VAL A 62 15.66 -84.75 -11.34
N ASP A 63 15.00 -84.40 -12.44
CA ASP A 63 14.65 -83.02 -12.73
C ASP A 63 13.30 -82.69 -12.09
N ILE A 64 13.33 -81.84 -11.06
CA ILE A 64 12.11 -81.35 -10.41
C ILE A 64 11.75 -80.01 -11.04
N LYS A 65 10.73 -80.02 -11.90
CA LYS A 65 10.20 -78.77 -12.45
C LYS A 65 9.32 -78.07 -11.40
N VAL A 66 9.73 -76.87 -11.02
CA VAL A 66 8.91 -75.96 -10.22
C VAL A 66 8.18 -75.02 -11.18
N SER A 67 6.85 -74.98 -11.12
CA SER A 67 6.09 -74.06 -11.96
C SER A 67 6.30 -72.61 -11.55
N GLY A 68 6.59 -71.76 -12.52
CA GLY A 68 6.62 -70.31 -12.35
C GLY A 68 5.21 -69.74 -12.44
N TYR A 69 4.86 -68.84 -11.51
CA TYR A 69 3.60 -68.11 -11.54
C TYR A 69 3.86 -66.63 -11.73
N THR A 70 3.16 -66.03 -12.69
CA THR A 70 3.19 -64.58 -12.95
C THR A 70 1.76 -64.06 -13.04
N VAL A 71 1.57 -62.76 -12.80
CA VAL A 71 0.31 -62.08 -13.07
C VAL A 71 0.54 -61.15 -14.23
N GLU A 72 -0.15 -61.41 -15.34
CA GLU A 72 -0.01 -60.63 -16.56
C GLU A 72 -1.26 -59.79 -16.79
N LYS A 73 -1.06 -58.54 -17.23
CA LYS A 73 -2.15 -57.66 -17.61
C LYS A 73 -2.63 -58.01 -19.00
N SER A 74 -3.93 -58.24 -19.16
CA SER A 74 -4.56 -58.47 -20.45
C SER A 74 -4.50 -57.21 -21.31
N GLU A 75 -4.22 -57.38 -22.61
CA GLU A 75 -4.24 -56.28 -23.59
C GLU A 75 -5.64 -55.65 -23.75
N LYS A 76 -6.68 -56.46 -23.55
CA LYS A 76 -8.09 -56.05 -23.62
C LYS A 76 -8.75 -56.22 -22.26
N SER A 77 -9.40 -55.17 -21.76
CA SER A 77 -10.09 -55.19 -20.46
C SER A 77 -11.63 -55.13 -20.55
N SER A 78 -12.19 -54.97 -21.76
CA SER A 78 -13.64 -54.88 -22.01
C SER A 78 -14.36 -53.91 -21.05
N ASP A 79 -15.28 -54.42 -20.23
CA ASP A 79 -16.10 -53.62 -19.30
C ASP A 79 -15.37 -53.28 -17.99
N TYR A 80 -14.17 -53.81 -17.80
CA TYR A 80 -13.34 -53.60 -16.62
C TYR A 80 -12.26 -52.54 -16.88
N ALA A 81 -11.81 -51.87 -15.83
CA ALA A 81 -10.73 -50.88 -15.90
C ALA A 81 -9.40 -51.56 -16.25
N ALA A 82 -9.19 -52.76 -15.72
CA ALA A 82 -8.10 -53.64 -16.09
C ALA A 82 -8.52 -55.09 -15.85
N VAL A 83 -7.96 -56.01 -16.63
CA VAL A 83 -8.10 -57.45 -16.41
C VAL A 83 -6.71 -58.03 -16.29
N TYR A 84 -6.49 -58.84 -15.27
CA TYR A 84 -5.24 -59.57 -15.09
C TYR A 84 -5.51 -61.06 -15.09
N GLN A 85 -4.55 -61.83 -15.58
CA GLN A 85 -4.61 -63.28 -15.62
C GLN A 85 -3.44 -63.86 -14.83
N LEU A 86 -3.73 -64.83 -13.97
CA LEU A 86 -2.69 -65.65 -13.38
C LEU A 86 -2.16 -66.60 -14.45
N MET A 87 -0.86 -66.57 -14.68
CA MET A 87 -0.17 -67.43 -15.63
C MET A 87 0.65 -68.46 -14.85
N LYS A 88 0.58 -69.73 -15.28
CA LYS A 88 1.42 -70.82 -14.81
C LYS A 88 2.27 -71.29 -15.97
N ASP A 89 3.59 -71.11 -15.88
CA ASP A 89 4.55 -71.45 -16.92
C ASP A 89 4.17 -70.84 -18.30
N GLY A 90 3.66 -69.60 -18.30
CA GLY A 90 3.23 -68.88 -19.50
C GLY A 90 1.83 -69.26 -20.02
N VAL A 91 1.10 -70.13 -19.33
CA VAL A 91 -0.28 -70.51 -19.69
C VAL A 91 -1.27 -69.95 -18.67
N ALA A 92 -2.34 -69.33 -19.13
CA ALA A 92 -3.41 -68.82 -18.26
C ALA A 92 -4.04 -69.92 -17.42
N VAL A 93 -4.16 -69.68 -16.11
CA VAL A 93 -4.83 -70.56 -15.15
C VAL A 93 -5.78 -69.77 -14.27
N GLY A 94 -6.88 -70.41 -13.85
CA GLY A 94 -7.88 -69.81 -12.98
C GLY A 94 -8.75 -68.74 -13.65
N ALA A 95 -9.59 -68.10 -12.83
CA ALA A 95 -10.44 -67.00 -13.29
C ALA A 95 -9.62 -65.72 -13.50
N ALA A 96 -10.07 -64.89 -14.43
CA ALA A 96 -9.53 -63.56 -14.63
C ALA A 96 -9.80 -62.67 -13.39
N ILE A 97 -8.82 -61.83 -13.05
CA ILE A 97 -8.93 -60.84 -11.98
C ILE A 97 -9.42 -59.55 -12.63
N ASN A 98 -10.73 -59.32 -12.50
CA ASN A 98 -11.42 -58.21 -13.12
C ASN A 98 -11.44 -57.00 -12.18
N ILE A 99 -10.77 -55.91 -12.55
CA ILE A 99 -10.80 -54.65 -11.79
C ILE A 99 -11.98 -53.82 -12.29
N PRO A 100 -13.01 -53.58 -11.46
CA PRO A 100 -14.19 -52.82 -11.88
C PRO A 100 -13.80 -51.41 -12.31
N LYS A 101 -14.59 -50.88 -13.24
CA LYS A 101 -14.59 -49.45 -13.55
C LYS A 101 -15.16 -48.69 -12.34
N ASP A 102 -14.26 -48.13 -11.54
CA ASP A 102 -14.63 -47.25 -10.41
C ASP A 102 -14.83 -45.81 -10.92
N MET A 103 -15.63 -45.01 -10.22
CA MET A 103 -15.96 -43.61 -10.59
C MET A 103 -14.79 -42.62 -10.41
N VAL A 104 -13.54 -43.11 -10.38
CA VAL A 104 -12.33 -42.29 -10.36
C VAL A 104 -12.13 -41.55 -11.68
N VAL A 105 -11.20 -40.59 -11.69
CA VAL A 105 -10.84 -39.83 -12.90
C VAL A 105 -9.84 -40.62 -13.75
N LYS A 106 -10.20 -40.90 -15.01
CA LYS A 106 -9.33 -41.50 -16.02
C LYS A 106 -8.31 -40.49 -16.56
N SER A 107 -8.76 -39.25 -16.79
CA SER A 107 -7.91 -38.15 -17.26
C SER A 107 -8.56 -36.80 -16.99
N GLY A 108 -7.73 -35.77 -16.76
CA GLY A 108 -8.17 -34.38 -16.65
C GLY A 108 -7.51 -33.49 -17.70
N SER A 109 -8.23 -32.46 -18.16
CA SER A 109 -7.71 -31.42 -19.06
C SER A 109 -8.46 -30.11 -18.85
N VAL A 110 -7.84 -28.99 -19.23
CA VAL A 110 -8.52 -27.70 -19.33
C VAL A 110 -8.95 -27.50 -20.78
N VAL A 111 -10.22 -27.16 -20.98
CA VAL A 111 -10.80 -26.94 -22.31
C VAL A 111 -11.58 -25.63 -22.34
N THR A 112 -11.63 -24.99 -23.52
CA THR A 112 -12.39 -23.77 -23.76
C THR A 112 -13.58 -24.06 -24.66
N ASN A 113 -14.75 -23.51 -24.29
CA ASN A 113 -16.02 -23.63 -25.01
C ASN A 113 -16.37 -25.09 -25.45
N PRO A 114 -16.37 -26.08 -24.54
CA PRO A 114 -16.72 -27.44 -24.91
C PRO A 114 -18.16 -27.53 -25.42
N THR A 115 -18.40 -28.36 -26.44
CA THR A 115 -19.72 -28.55 -27.05
C THR A 115 -20.74 -29.00 -26.02
N GLY A 116 -21.92 -28.38 -26.02
CA GLY A 116 -23.01 -28.68 -25.08
C GLY A 116 -22.89 -28.00 -23.71
N GLN A 117 -21.85 -27.18 -23.49
CA GLN A 117 -21.74 -26.28 -22.34
C GLN A 117 -21.89 -24.82 -22.78
N PRO A 118 -22.25 -23.90 -21.87
CA PRO A 118 -22.08 -22.48 -22.09
C PRO A 118 -20.64 -22.12 -22.50
N LYS A 119 -20.47 -20.97 -23.15
CA LYS A 119 -19.13 -20.45 -23.47
C LYS A 119 -18.37 -20.18 -22.17
N GLY A 120 -17.14 -20.66 -22.07
CA GLY A 120 -16.33 -20.56 -20.85
C GLY A 120 -15.10 -21.47 -20.85
N THR A 121 -14.34 -21.43 -19.76
CA THR A 121 -13.22 -22.34 -19.50
C THR A 121 -13.67 -23.41 -18.51
N TYR A 122 -13.38 -24.67 -18.81
CA TYR A 122 -13.82 -25.80 -18.01
C TYR A 122 -12.66 -26.73 -17.65
N ILE A 123 -12.70 -27.29 -16.44
CA ILE A 123 -11.96 -28.51 -16.12
C ILE A 123 -12.80 -29.67 -16.63
N LYS A 124 -12.28 -30.38 -17.64
CA LYS A 124 -12.88 -31.58 -18.21
C LYS A 124 -12.26 -32.81 -17.55
N LEU A 125 -13.06 -33.57 -16.82
CA LEU A 125 -12.68 -34.85 -16.24
C LEU A 125 -13.38 -35.96 -17.02
N VAL A 126 -12.61 -36.92 -17.53
CA VAL A 126 -13.15 -38.16 -18.09
C VAL A 126 -13.17 -39.18 -16.95
N LEU A 127 -14.33 -39.69 -16.60
CA LEU A 127 -14.49 -40.67 -15.54
C LEU A 127 -14.12 -42.07 -16.06
N ALA A 128 -13.57 -42.91 -15.20
CA ALA A 128 -13.23 -44.29 -15.52
C ALA A 128 -14.45 -45.23 -15.40
N ASN A 129 -15.67 -44.73 -15.62
CA ASN A 129 -16.91 -45.52 -15.59
C ASN A 129 -17.18 -46.22 -16.93
N ALA A 130 -18.23 -47.05 -17.00
CA ALA A 130 -18.55 -47.91 -18.14
C ALA A 130 -18.50 -47.17 -19.50
N THR A 131 -19.06 -45.97 -19.54
CA THR A 131 -19.24 -45.12 -20.72
C THR A 131 -18.13 -44.09 -20.93
N ASN A 132 -17.18 -43.96 -20.00
CA ASN A 132 -16.20 -42.88 -19.94
C ASN A 132 -16.86 -41.49 -19.96
N ASP A 133 -17.88 -41.31 -19.11
CA ASP A 133 -18.63 -40.07 -19.03
C ASP A 133 -17.71 -38.89 -18.74
N THR A 134 -18.08 -37.73 -19.28
CA THR A 134 -17.35 -36.49 -19.06
C THR A 134 -18.06 -35.63 -18.03
N LEU A 135 -17.34 -35.26 -16.98
CA LEU A 135 -17.75 -34.22 -16.05
C LEU A 135 -17.06 -32.91 -16.43
N TYR A 136 -17.87 -31.88 -16.70
CA TYR A 136 -17.40 -30.51 -16.91
C TYR A 136 -17.63 -29.70 -15.64
N ILE A 137 -16.55 -29.09 -15.14
CA ILE A 137 -16.59 -28.17 -14.01
C ILE A 137 -16.29 -26.79 -14.56
N ASP A 138 -17.26 -25.88 -14.47
CA ASP A 138 -17.12 -24.50 -14.93
C ASP A 138 -16.12 -23.75 -14.04
N VAL A 139 -14.99 -23.34 -14.61
CA VAL A 139 -13.97 -22.61 -13.86
C VAL A 139 -14.47 -21.22 -13.47
N GLY A 140 -15.34 -20.60 -14.28
CA GLY A 140 -15.92 -19.29 -13.99
C GLY A 140 -16.80 -19.29 -12.74
N GLY A 141 -17.39 -20.43 -12.39
CA GLY A 141 -18.20 -20.60 -11.17
C GLY A 141 -17.42 -21.09 -9.95
N LEU A 142 -16.15 -21.52 -10.10
CA LEU A 142 -15.33 -22.01 -8.98
C LEU A 142 -14.79 -20.90 -8.09
N ILE A 143 -14.64 -19.71 -8.66
CA ILE A 143 -14.17 -18.53 -7.95
C ILE A 143 -15.24 -17.44 -8.08
N GLU A 144 -15.57 -16.82 -6.95
CA GLU A 144 -16.52 -15.72 -6.94
C GLU A 144 -15.85 -14.47 -7.52
N TYR A 145 -16.12 -14.22 -8.81
CA TYR A 145 -15.80 -12.95 -9.42
C TYR A 145 -16.86 -11.93 -9.02
N VAL A 146 -16.51 -11.04 -8.09
CA VAL A 146 -17.30 -9.83 -7.85
C VAL A 146 -17.10 -8.88 -9.02
N THR A 147 -18.20 -8.37 -9.57
CA THR A 147 -18.22 -7.26 -10.53
C THR A 147 -18.71 -6.00 -9.83
N SER A 148 -18.13 -4.85 -10.17
CA SER A 148 -18.60 -3.59 -9.59
C SER A 148 -19.98 -3.26 -10.14
N GLY A 149 -20.93 -3.04 -9.25
CA GLY A 149 -22.24 -2.50 -9.64
C GLY A 149 -22.21 -0.99 -9.94
N SER A 150 -21.10 -0.31 -9.64
CA SER A 150 -20.92 1.13 -9.90
C SER A 150 -20.73 1.41 -11.39
N ALA A 151 -21.30 2.51 -11.87
CA ALA A 151 -21.07 3.08 -13.18
C ALA A 151 -20.12 4.29 -13.12
N ALA A 152 -19.53 4.65 -14.26
CA ALA A 152 -18.77 5.89 -14.38
C ALA A 152 -19.67 7.10 -14.09
N GLY A 153 -19.25 7.94 -13.15
CA GLY A 153 -20.01 9.12 -12.71
C GLY A 153 -20.87 8.89 -11.46
N ASP A 154 -20.97 7.66 -10.95
CA ASP A 154 -21.56 7.42 -9.63
C ASP A 154 -20.78 8.17 -8.54
N MET A 155 -21.46 8.52 -7.45
CA MET A 155 -20.83 9.28 -6.37
C MET A 155 -19.62 8.53 -5.77
N VAL A 156 -19.76 7.23 -5.61
CA VAL A 156 -18.67 6.32 -5.24
C VAL A 156 -18.54 5.31 -6.36
N VAL A 157 -17.41 5.33 -7.04
CA VAL A 157 -17.08 4.36 -8.09
C VAL A 157 -16.25 3.26 -7.46
N ILE A 158 -16.83 2.07 -7.39
CA ILE A 158 -16.10 0.85 -7.05
C ILE A 158 -15.50 0.30 -8.35
N ALA A 159 -14.21 -0.01 -8.34
CA ALA A 159 -13.53 -0.66 -9.44
C ALA A 159 -12.81 -1.91 -8.93
N ILE A 160 -12.83 -2.97 -9.74
CA ILE A 160 -12.26 -4.27 -9.41
C ILE A 160 -11.21 -4.57 -10.46
N ASP A 161 -9.97 -4.69 -10.03
CA ASP A 161 -8.86 -5.01 -10.93
C ASP A 161 -8.96 -6.48 -11.37
N GLU A 162 -9.05 -6.71 -12.68
CA GLU A 162 -9.29 -8.04 -13.26
C GLU A 162 -8.14 -9.02 -13.04
N GLN A 163 -6.91 -8.53 -12.80
CA GLN A 163 -5.70 -9.34 -12.70
C GLN A 163 -5.27 -9.60 -11.26
N THR A 164 -5.43 -8.60 -10.40
CA THR A 164 -5.00 -8.62 -9.00
C THR A 164 -6.15 -8.78 -8.02
N HIS A 165 -7.39 -8.73 -8.51
CA HIS A 165 -8.62 -8.82 -7.71
C HIS A 165 -8.70 -7.76 -6.60
N LYS A 166 -8.00 -6.64 -6.77
CA LYS A 166 -8.06 -5.53 -5.82
C LYS A 166 -9.33 -4.73 -6.03
N VAL A 167 -10.08 -4.57 -4.95
CA VAL A 167 -11.23 -3.66 -4.90
C VAL A 167 -10.73 -2.27 -4.53
N THR A 168 -11.06 -1.28 -5.34
CA THR A 168 -10.79 0.13 -5.08
C THR A 168 -12.09 0.91 -5.07
N ALA A 169 -12.15 1.95 -4.25
CA ALA A 169 -13.26 2.89 -4.20
C ALA A 169 -12.70 4.29 -4.43
N SER A 170 -13.34 5.04 -5.31
CA SER A 170 -13.02 6.45 -5.57
C SER A 170 -14.28 7.30 -5.47
N ILE A 171 -14.11 8.54 -5.05
CA ILE A 171 -15.18 9.54 -5.07
C ILE A 171 -15.07 10.29 -6.38
N THR A 172 -16.15 10.34 -7.16
CA THR A 172 -16.19 11.14 -8.38
C THR A 172 -16.05 12.62 -8.02
N ASP A 173 -15.19 13.33 -8.74
CA ASP A 173 -14.94 14.75 -8.47
C ASP A 173 -16.24 15.57 -8.54
N GLY A 174 -16.41 16.48 -7.58
CA GLY A 174 -17.63 17.28 -7.42
C GLY A 174 -18.90 16.52 -7.00
N ALA A 175 -18.87 15.19 -6.83
CA ALA A 175 -20.08 14.43 -6.51
C ALA A 175 -20.59 14.65 -5.06
N ILE A 176 -19.72 15.11 -4.16
CA ILE A 176 -20.07 15.51 -2.79
C ILE A 176 -20.45 16.98 -2.77
N THR A 177 -21.71 17.27 -3.05
CA THR A 177 -22.28 18.62 -2.92
C THR A 177 -22.53 18.99 -1.45
N LYS A 178 -22.64 20.27 -1.15
CA LYS A 178 -22.99 20.77 0.20
C LYS A 178 -24.25 20.09 0.80
N ALA A 179 -25.26 19.82 -0.02
CA ALA A 179 -26.51 19.17 0.41
C ALA A 179 -26.32 17.72 0.90
N LYS A 180 -25.19 17.08 0.56
CA LYS A 180 -24.84 15.73 1.02
C LYS A 180 -24.01 15.74 2.30
N LEU A 181 -23.56 16.91 2.75
CA LEU A 181 -22.86 17.05 4.02
C LEU A 181 -23.86 17.01 5.17
N GLU A 182 -23.37 16.67 6.35
CA GLU A 182 -24.16 16.70 7.59
C GLU A 182 -24.60 18.15 7.91
N THR A 183 -25.75 18.31 8.57
CA THR A 183 -26.43 19.59 8.82
C THR A 183 -25.59 20.61 9.59
N GLU A 184 -24.84 20.19 10.61
CA GLU A 184 -23.93 21.06 11.36
C GLU A 184 -22.82 21.58 10.46
N VAL A 185 -22.26 20.74 9.57
CA VAL A 185 -21.25 21.17 8.59
C VAL A 185 -21.85 22.19 7.61
N GLN A 186 -23.05 21.94 7.11
CA GLN A 186 -23.76 22.89 6.23
C GLN A 186 -23.99 24.24 6.94
N THR A 187 -24.37 24.20 8.21
CA THR A 187 -24.59 25.38 9.06
C THR A 187 -23.31 26.13 9.31
N ALA A 188 -22.21 25.45 9.64
CA ALA A 188 -20.90 26.07 9.82
C ALA A 188 -20.41 26.75 8.54
N LEU A 189 -20.59 26.11 7.37
CA LEU A 189 -20.27 26.69 6.06
C LEU A 189 -21.14 27.90 5.70
N ASN A 190 -22.41 27.92 6.11
CA ASN A 190 -23.28 29.10 5.96
C ASN A 190 -22.81 30.23 6.87
N LYS A 191 -22.57 29.93 8.15
CA LYS A 191 -22.14 30.90 9.15
C LYS A 191 -20.77 31.48 8.85
N ALA A 192 -19.87 30.74 8.20
CA ALA A 192 -18.59 31.27 7.73
C ALA A 192 -18.76 32.42 6.72
N HIS A 193 -19.89 32.46 6.01
CA HIS A 193 -20.26 33.55 5.09
C HIS A 193 -21.17 34.62 5.75
N GLU A 194 -21.49 34.46 7.03
CA GLU A 194 -22.28 35.43 7.79
C GLU A 194 -21.42 36.07 8.88
N HIS A 195 -21.36 37.39 8.87
CA HIS A 195 -20.79 38.17 9.96
C HIS A 195 -21.88 39.10 10.50
N ALA A 196 -21.83 39.40 11.80
CA ALA A 196 -22.88 40.20 12.46
C ALA A 196 -23.08 41.58 11.79
N ASN A 197 -22.03 42.11 11.19
CA ASN A 197 -22.03 43.37 10.46
C ASN A 197 -22.17 43.21 8.94
N LYS A 198 -22.47 42.01 8.40
CA LYS A 198 -22.57 41.77 6.95
C LYS A 198 -23.55 42.73 6.28
N ALA A 199 -24.77 42.86 6.82
CA ALA A 199 -25.77 43.77 6.28
C ALA A 199 -25.31 45.23 6.31
N LEU A 200 -24.62 45.65 7.38
CA LEU A 200 -24.04 47.00 7.49
C LEU A 200 -22.91 47.19 6.47
N LEU A 201 -22.02 46.21 6.34
CA LEU A 201 -20.92 46.24 5.38
C LEU A 201 -21.42 46.27 3.93
N ASP A 202 -22.52 45.57 3.64
CA ASP A 202 -23.17 45.60 2.34
C ASP A 202 -23.80 46.97 2.01
N THR A 203 -24.03 47.83 3.01
CA THR A 203 -24.49 49.22 2.77
C THR A 203 -23.35 50.17 2.43
N TYR A 204 -22.10 49.79 2.68
CA TYR A 204 -20.93 50.58 2.29
C TYR A 204 -20.59 50.28 0.83
N ASP A 205 -20.97 51.20 -0.04
CA ASP A 205 -20.62 51.21 -1.47
C ASP A 205 -19.29 51.92 -1.75
N GLN A 206 -18.62 52.45 -0.72
CA GLN A 206 -17.37 53.16 -0.86
C GLN A 206 -16.27 52.20 -1.33
N THR A 207 -15.68 52.53 -2.46
CA THR A 207 -14.50 51.85 -2.96
C THR A 207 -13.26 52.26 -2.16
N ASN A 208 -12.16 51.53 -2.32
CA ASN A 208 -10.86 51.97 -1.81
C ASN A 208 -10.47 53.38 -2.32
N ALA A 209 -10.99 53.82 -3.47
CA ALA A 209 -10.75 55.15 -4.00
C ALA A 209 -11.51 56.22 -3.19
N ASP A 210 -12.77 55.98 -2.85
CA ASP A 210 -13.59 56.89 -2.05
C ASP A 210 -13.00 57.07 -0.64
N ILE A 211 -12.52 55.98 -0.03
CA ILE A 211 -11.86 56.03 1.29
C ILE A 211 -10.56 56.84 1.22
N LYS A 212 -9.75 56.61 0.17
CA LYS A 212 -8.49 57.34 -0.03
C LYS A 212 -8.73 58.84 -0.24
N ASP A 213 -9.77 59.19 -0.98
CA ASP A 213 -10.19 60.56 -1.22
C ASP A 213 -10.69 61.24 0.08
N ALA A 214 -11.55 60.56 0.85
CA ALA A 214 -12.04 61.07 2.13
C ALA A 214 -10.91 61.33 3.14
N VAL A 215 -9.92 60.43 3.25
CA VAL A 215 -8.73 60.62 4.08
C VAL A 215 -7.92 61.84 3.64
N SER A 216 -7.76 62.02 2.32
CA SER A 216 -7.04 63.16 1.75
C SER A 216 -7.75 64.49 2.02
N LYS A 217 -9.08 64.47 2.10
CA LYS A 217 -9.92 65.67 2.33
C LYS A 217 -10.18 65.99 3.80
N LYS A 218 -9.84 65.11 4.75
CA LYS A 218 -10.15 65.26 6.20
C LYS A 218 -9.58 66.54 6.86
N HIS A 219 -8.64 67.21 6.19
CA HIS A 219 -8.05 68.49 6.61
C HIS A 219 -7.98 69.52 5.48
N SER A 220 -8.76 69.34 4.42
CA SER A 220 -8.81 70.28 3.28
C SER A 220 -10.10 71.08 3.33
N HIS A 221 -10.05 72.24 3.99
CA HIS A 221 -11.10 73.25 3.90
C HIS A 221 -10.58 74.48 3.18
N ALA A 222 -11.46 75.18 2.47
CA ALA A 222 -11.08 76.36 1.69
C ALA A 222 -10.39 77.46 2.52
N ASN A 223 -10.68 77.51 3.82
CA ASN A 223 -10.13 78.47 4.77
C ASN A 223 -8.99 77.91 5.65
N ALA A 224 -8.49 76.69 5.40
CA ALA A 224 -7.44 76.08 6.22
C ALA A 224 -6.20 76.97 6.33
N ALA A 225 -5.72 77.47 5.19
CA ALA A 225 -4.56 78.37 5.14
C ALA A 225 -4.79 79.72 5.86
N GLU A 226 -6.03 80.18 5.98
CA GLU A 226 -6.36 81.42 6.69
C GLU A 226 -6.38 81.20 8.21
N LEU A 227 -6.91 80.06 8.65
CA LEU A 227 -6.88 79.66 10.05
C LEU A 227 -5.45 79.42 10.55
N ASP A 228 -4.57 78.87 9.71
CA ASP A 228 -3.16 78.66 10.05
C ASP A 228 -2.43 79.99 10.33
N LYS A 229 -2.80 81.09 9.66
CA LYS A 229 -2.18 82.42 9.90
C LYS A 229 -2.48 82.94 11.30
N ILE A 230 -3.67 82.65 11.83
CA ILE A 230 -4.05 83.03 13.20
C ILE A 230 -3.13 82.32 14.21
N ALA A 231 -2.87 81.03 14.02
CA ALA A 231 -2.00 80.24 14.88
C ALA A 231 -0.52 80.61 14.75
N THR A 232 -0.07 81.00 13.55
CA THR A 232 1.36 81.19 13.24
C THR A 232 1.87 82.62 13.38
N GLY A 233 1.02 83.65 13.48
CA GLY A 233 1.55 84.99 13.73
C GLY A 233 0.61 86.18 13.62
N ASP A 234 -0.61 86.05 13.08
CA ASP A 234 -1.51 87.21 12.98
C ASP A 234 -1.95 87.70 14.37
N LYS A 235 -2.08 86.80 15.35
CA LYS A 235 -2.26 87.21 16.74
C LYS A 235 -1.11 88.07 17.25
N ALA A 236 0.14 87.72 16.95
CA ALA A 236 1.30 88.52 17.37
C ALA A 236 1.33 89.91 16.71
N LYS A 237 0.93 90.01 15.43
CA LYS A 237 0.80 91.30 14.73
C LYS A 237 -0.33 92.16 15.33
N TRP A 238 -1.47 91.55 15.65
CA TRP A 238 -2.59 92.23 16.30
C TRP A 238 -2.21 92.71 17.70
N ASP A 239 -1.60 91.84 18.50
CA ASP A 239 -1.08 92.19 19.83
C ASP A 239 -0.09 93.36 19.73
N ALA A 240 0.89 93.29 18.81
CA ALA A 240 1.86 94.36 18.60
C ALA A 240 1.23 95.67 18.14
N THR A 241 0.16 95.60 17.33
CA THR A 241 -0.59 96.78 16.90
C THR A 241 -1.37 97.39 18.07
N SER A 242 -1.99 96.55 18.90
CA SER A 242 -2.70 96.97 20.12
C SER A 242 -1.76 97.74 21.06
N THR A 243 -0.59 97.18 21.35
CA THR A 243 0.42 97.83 22.21
C THR A 243 0.88 99.18 21.66
N LYS A 244 1.07 99.29 20.33
CA LYS A 244 1.45 100.57 19.70
C LYS A 244 0.36 101.63 19.89
N VAL A 245 -0.91 101.25 19.79
CA VAL A 245 -2.04 102.17 19.96
C VAL A 245 -2.16 102.63 21.41
N GLU A 246 -1.95 101.74 22.39
CA GLU A 246 -1.95 102.08 23.82
C GLU A 246 -0.88 103.14 24.16
N GLY A 247 0.35 102.98 23.66
CA GLY A 247 1.45 103.92 23.95
C GLY A 247 1.28 105.33 23.36
N ILE A 248 0.45 105.49 22.31
CA ILE A 248 0.18 106.81 21.73
C ILE A 248 -0.57 107.70 22.72
N ALA A 249 -1.49 107.15 23.52
CA ALA A 249 -2.25 107.92 24.49
C ALA A 249 -1.35 108.45 25.64
N GLU A 250 -0.35 107.67 26.06
CA GLU A 250 0.59 108.07 27.11
C GLU A 250 1.63 109.10 26.64
N GLY A 251 2.11 108.97 25.39
CA GLY A 251 3.13 109.85 24.83
C GLY A 251 2.60 111.15 24.20
N ALA A 252 1.28 111.30 24.07
CA ALA A 252 0.68 112.48 23.47
C ALA A 252 0.86 113.71 24.38
N THR A 253 1.46 114.77 23.85
CA THR A 253 1.52 116.07 24.52
C THR A 253 0.23 116.84 24.26
N LYS A 254 -0.48 117.22 25.32
CA LYS A 254 -1.70 118.01 25.21
C LYS A 254 -1.34 119.50 25.14
N VAL A 255 -1.76 120.15 24.06
CA VAL A 255 -1.65 121.61 23.90
C VAL A 255 -3.03 122.21 24.09
N GLU A 256 -3.12 123.22 24.95
CA GLU A 256 -4.37 123.89 25.30
C GLU A 256 -4.17 125.41 25.21
N ALA A 257 -5.26 126.15 25.01
CA ALA A 257 -5.21 127.61 25.01
C ALA A 257 -4.84 128.15 26.41
N SER A 258 -3.98 129.17 26.45
CA SER A 258 -3.70 129.94 27.66
C SER A 258 -4.60 131.17 27.75
N ALA A 259 -4.86 131.62 28.97
CA ALA A 259 -5.49 132.92 29.23
C ALA A 259 -4.46 134.06 29.32
N THR A 260 -3.17 133.73 29.39
CA THR A 260 -2.05 134.69 29.34
C THR A 260 -1.70 134.94 27.88
N GLU A 261 -1.74 136.20 27.47
CA GLU A 261 -1.36 136.59 26.12
C GLU A 261 0.11 136.20 25.85
N GLY A 262 0.35 135.64 24.66
CA GLY A 262 1.67 135.17 24.27
C GLY A 262 2.06 133.78 24.78
N ASN A 263 1.17 133.10 25.53
CA ASN A 263 1.40 131.75 26.05
C ASN A 263 0.47 130.70 25.44
N ILE A 264 0.85 129.43 25.60
CA ILE A 264 -0.01 128.25 25.50
C ILE A 264 0.20 127.38 26.74
N LYS A 265 -0.72 126.44 26.99
CA LYS A 265 -0.49 125.40 27.99
C LYS A 265 0.01 124.13 27.34
N ILE A 266 1.13 123.62 27.85
CA ILE A 266 1.67 122.30 27.49
C ILE A 266 1.47 121.40 28.71
N ASN A 267 0.63 120.37 28.58
CA ASN A 267 0.23 119.49 29.68
C ASN A 267 -0.27 120.26 30.92
N GLY A 268 -1.08 121.31 30.70
CA GLY A 268 -1.61 122.17 31.75
C GLY A 268 -0.65 123.23 32.30
N VAL A 269 0.63 123.24 31.87
CA VAL A 269 1.64 124.19 32.34
C VAL A 269 1.78 125.38 31.38
N GLU A 270 1.72 126.59 31.91
CA GLU A 270 1.93 127.83 31.15
C GLU A 270 3.33 127.87 30.53
N THR A 271 3.38 128.00 29.21
CA THR A 271 4.61 128.11 28.44
C THR A 271 4.52 129.33 27.54
N ALA A 272 5.41 130.30 27.74
CA ALA A 272 5.51 131.46 26.86
C ALA A 272 6.01 131.01 25.48
N VAL A 273 5.26 131.34 24.43
CA VAL A 273 5.64 131.07 23.04
C VAL A 273 6.06 132.33 22.31
N VAL A 274 5.67 133.50 22.82
CA VAL A 274 6.13 134.79 22.33
C VAL A 274 6.25 135.77 23.50
N THR A 275 7.30 136.56 23.50
CA THR A 275 7.46 137.68 24.43
C THR A 275 6.72 138.88 23.84
N ILE A 276 5.69 139.33 24.54
CA ILE A 276 4.94 140.53 24.20
C ILE A 276 5.46 141.64 25.11
N ALA A 277 5.73 142.83 24.55
CA ALA A 277 6.17 143.98 25.33
C ALA A 277 5.13 144.30 26.42
N THR A 278 5.59 144.52 27.65
CA THR A 278 4.72 144.91 28.76
C THR A 278 4.16 146.30 28.53
N ASP A 279 2.98 146.59 29.10
CA ASP A 279 2.39 147.93 29.02
C ASP A 279 3.36 149.02 29.51
N ALA A 280 4.23 148.70 30.47
CA ALA A 280 5.27 149.58 30.97
C ALA A 280 6.37 149.83 29.92
N GLU A 281 6.90 148.79 29.28
CA GLU A 281 7.87 148.91 28.19
C GLU A 281 7.27 149.68 27.01
N VAL A 282 6.01 149.41 26.67
CA VAL A 282 5.28 150.15 25.61
C VAL A 282 5.11 151.62 26.00
N THR A 283 4.81 151.90 27.27
CA THR A 283 4.67 153.28 27.78
C THR A 283 6.00 154.02 27.82
N GLU A 284 7.10 153.36 28.21
CA GLU A 284 8.45 153.93 28.15
C GLU A 284 8.86 154.22 26.71
N MET A 285 8.65 153.27 25.79
CA MET A 285 8.90 153.47 24.36
C MET A 285 8.08 154.63 23.79
N LEU A 286 6.80 154.75 24.16
CA LEU A 286 5.94 155.87 23.78
C LEU A 286 6.46 157.21 24.33
N THR A 287 6.92 157.22 25.59
CA THR A 287 7.46 158.43 26.24
C THR A 287 8.80 158.86 25.63
N GLU A 288 9.67 157.92 25.30
CA GLU A 288 10.95 158.16 24.61
C GLU A 288 10.73 158.73 23.20
N VAL A 289 9.77 158.18 22.46
CA VAL A 289 9.50 158.60 21.07
C VAL A 289 8.74 159.93 20.99
N PHE A 290 7.82 160.20 21.92
CA PHE A 290 6.93 161.36 21.83
C PHE A 290 7.19 162.50 22.84
N GLY A 291 8.03 162.31 23.87
CA GLY A 291 8.42 163.33 24.85
C GLY A 291 7.30 163.73 25.84
N ALA A 292 7.64 163.90 27.13
CA ALA A 292 6.66 164.24 28.16
C ALA A 292 6.19 165.72 28.05
N THR A 293 4.98 165.95 27.53
CA THR A 293 4.21 167.18 27.79
C THR A 293 3.11 166.88 28.81
N ALA A 294 2.99 167.79 29.78
CA ALA A 294 2.07 167.78 30.93
C ALA A 294 0.61 167.45 30.60
#